data_AF-A0A6A5GF33-F1
#
_entry.id   AF-A0A6A5GF33-F1
#
_cell.length_a   1.000
_cell.length_b   1.000
_cell.length_c   1.000
_cell.angle_alpha   90.00
_cell.angle_beta   90.00
_cell.angle_gamma   90.00
#
_symmetry.space_group_name_H-M   'P 1'
#
loop_
_entity.id
_entity.type
_entity.pdbx_description
1 polymer ?
#
loop_
_entity_poly.entity_id
_entity_poly.type
_entity_poly.pdbx_seq_one_letter_code
_entity_poly.pdbx_strand_id
1 'polypeptide(L)'
;MTLTELKACCDDRFTEWKVSSRASEISTNPEISRNMTLTELKKPCDDRFVCLENTYCYKDSYNYQILDECIEDVFQKGPMSLCVKKLREVDPTNHFQTDLFTTDCKVIYKNGKCFLPDVEKYCNPKFAPVFKQYISLRLYNLACDGRLRYRVGGNGQQNVLNQNSTEFDSANITSGRG
;
A
#
# COMPACT_ATOMS: atom_id res chain seq x y z
N MET A 1 16.34 16.05 15.42
CA MET A 1 14.91 16.40 15.48
C MET A 1 14.70 17.20 16.77
N THR A 2 14.09 18.38 16.69
CA THR A 2 13.81 19.25 17.83
C THR A 2 12.53 18.81 18.56
N LEU A 3 12.33 19.22 19.81
CA LEU A 3 11.10 18.91 20.57
C LEU A 3 9.82 19.41 19.87
N THR A 4 9.94 20.53 19.14
CA THR A 4 8.87 21.11 18.33
C THR A 4 8.55 20.25 17.10
N GLU A 5 9.57 19.70 16.44
CA GLU A 5 9.41 18.76 15.31
C GLU A 5 8.78 17.44 15.75
N LEU A 6 9.15 16.91 16.92
CA LEU A 6 8.55 15.70 17.50
C LEU A 6 7.06 15.89 17.83
N LYS A 7 6.69 17.04 18.41
CA LYS A 7 5.28 17.36 18.67
C LYS A 7 4.47 17.53 17.38
N ALA A 8 5.07 18.11 16.34
CA ALA A 8 4.44 18.26 15.04
C ALA A 8 4.20 16.92 14.33
N CYS A 9 5.05 15.91 14.54
CA CYS A 9 4.80 14.56 14.03
C CYS A 9 3.54 13.92 14.62
N CYS A 10 3.25 14.16 15.90
CA CYS A 10 2.04 13.63 16.54
C CYS A 10 0.80 14.50 16.32
N ASP A 11 0.97 15.72 15.80
CA ASP A 11 -0.13 16.52 15.27
C ASP A 11 -0.35 16.13 13.81
N ASP A 12 -1.15 15.08 13.62
CA ASP A 12 -1.36 14.37 12.36
C ASP A 12 -1.70 15.31 11.18
N ARG A 13 -2.29 16.47 11.48
CA ARG A 13 -2.67 17.53 10.53
C ARG A 13 -1.51 18.03 9.66
N PHE A 14 -0.29 18.12 10.20
CA PHE A 14 0.85 18.66 9.43
C PHE A 14 1.41 17.63 8.43
N THR A 15 1.46 16.36 8.82
CA THR A 15 1.91 15.26 7.96
C THR A 15 0.83 14.84 6.96
N GLU A 16 -0.44 14.86 7.36
CA GLU A 16 -1.58 14.65 6.46
C GLU A 16 -1.63 15.69 5.35
N TRP A 17 -1.30 16.95 5.63
CA TRP A 17 -1.30 18.00 4.60
C TRP A 17 -0.31 17.70 3.46
N LYS A 18 0.91 17.22 3.76
CA LYS A 18 1.91 16.88 2.72
C LYS A 18 1.47 15.70 1.87
N VAL A 19 0.93 14.67 2.52
CA VAL A 19 0.37 13.48 1.87
C VAL A 19 -0.81 13.87 0.98
N SER A 20 -1.76 14.62 1.53
CA SER A 20 -2.96 15.11 0.83
C SER A 20 -2.62 16.01 -0.35
N SER A 21 -1.62 16.88 -0.19
CA SER A 21 -1.13 17.75 -1.27
C SER A 21 -0.55 16.93 -2.43
N ARG A 22 0.26 15.90 -2.14
CA ARG A 22 0.81 15.01 -3.17
C ARG A 22 -0.27 14.16 -3.84
N ALA A 23 -1.19 13.59 -3.07
CA ALA A 23 -2.32 12.85 -3.58
C ALA A 23 -3.21 13.73 -4.48
N SER A 24 -3.40 15.00 -4.11
CA SER A 24 -4.18 15.97 -4.89
C SER A 24 -3.49 16.35 -6.20
N GLU A 25 -2.17 16.54 -6.19
CA GLU A 25 -1.36 16.78 -7.39
C GLU A 25 -1.48 15.61 -8.37
N ILE A 26 -1.29 14.38 -7.87
CA ILE A 26 -1.42 13.14 -8.65
C ILE A 26 -2.85 12.96 -9.16
N SER A 27 -3.86 13.21 -8.33
CA SER A 27 -5.28 13.12 -8.72
C SER A 27 -5.62 14.11 -9.84
N THR A 28 -5.07 15.32 -9.78
CA THR A 28 -5.30 16.38 -10.77
C THR A 28 -4.59 16.09 -12.09
N ASN A 29 -3.41 15.48 -12.05
CA ASN A 29 -2.67 15.07 -13.24
C ASN A 29 -1.99 13.71 -13.03
N PRO A 30 -2.71 12.58 -13.24
CA PRO A 30 -2.17 11.25 -13.00
C PRO A 30 -0.96 10.91 -13.88
N GLU A 31 -0.79 11.56 -15.04
CA GLU A 31 0.34 11.34 -15.94
C GLU A 31 1.70 11.63 -15.27
N ILE A 32 1.76 12.52 -14.26
CA ILE A 32 3.00 12.76 -13.51
C ILE A 32 3.51 11.48 -12.84
N SER A 33 2.60 10.55 -12.50
CA SER A 33 2.90 9.30 -11.82
C SER A 33 3.20 8.13 -12.75
N ARG A 34 3.05 8.32 -14.08
CA ARG A 34 3.08 7.24 -15.08
C ARG A 34 4.34 6.38 -15.08
N ASN A 35 5.49 6.99 -14.77
CA ASN A 35 6.79 6.33 -14.76
C ASN A 35 7.45 6.32 -13.37
N MET A 36 6.71 6.73 -12.33
CA MET A 36 7.24 6.72 -10.98
C MET A 36 7.36 5.28 -10.48
N THR A 37 8.44 5.03 -9.76
CA THR A 37 8.63 3.82 -8.96
C THR A 37 7.73 3.85 -7.74
N LEU A 38 7.47 2.67 -7.14
CA LEU A 38 6.69 2.61 -5.90
C LEU A 38 7.34 3.45 -4.79
N THR A 39 8.67 3.47 -4.72
CA THR A 39 9.44 4.29 -3.77
C THR A 39 9.18 5.77 -3.93
N GLU A 40 9.15 6.28 -5.17
CA GLU A 40 8.85 7.70 -5.42
C GLU A 40 7.40 8.06 -5.08
N LEU A 41 6.46 7.14 -5.35
CA LEU A 41 5.04 7.33 -5.04
C LEU A 41 4.79 7.38 -3.53
N LYS A 42 5.38 6.45 -2.78
CA LYS A 42 5.13 6.31 -1.34
C LYS A 42 6.01 7.20 -0.47
N LYS A 43 6.97 7.94 -1.03
CA LYS A 43 7.89 8.79 -0.25
C LYS A 43 7.18 9.68 0.79
N PRO A 44 6.07 10.39 0.48
CA PRO A 44 5.39 11.18 1.50
C PRO A 44 4.75 10.33 2.61
N CYS A 45 4.31 9.11 2.29
CA CYS A 45 3.77 8.16 3.26
C CYS A 45 4.87 7.62 4.18
N ASP A 46 6.04 7.29 3.61
CA ASP A 46 7.22 6.86 4.37
C ASP A 46 7.70 7.97 5.32
N ASP A 47 7.76 9.22 4.83
CA ASP A 47 8.17 10.37 5.64
C ASP A 47 7.23 10.55 6.85
N ARG A 48 5.90 10.38 6.65
CA ARG A 48 4.92 10.40 7.74
C ARG A 48 5.14 9.23 8.69
N PHE A 49 5.27 8.01 8.17
CA PHE A 49 5.48 6.80 8.99
C PHE A 49 6.71 6.93 9.89
N VAL A 50 7.84 7.41 9.35
CA VAL A 50 9.09 7.62 10.11
C VAL A 50 8.90 8.72 11.18
N CYS A 51 8.16 9.78 10.88
CA CYS A 51 7.79 10.81 11.86
C CYS A 51 7.04 10.18 13.06
N LEU A 52 6.05 9.33 12.77
CA LEU A 52 5.20 8.67 13.76
C LEU A 52 5.95 7.57 14.54
N GLU A 53 6.81 6.80 13.88
CA GLU A 53 7.60 5.75 14.52
C GLU A 53 8.59 6.35 15.54
N ASN A 54 9.26 7.45 15.19
CA ASN A 54 10.24 8.11 16.06
C ASN A 54 9.62 8.76 17.31
N THR A 55 8.33 9.04 17.29
CA THR A 55 7.63 9.66 18.42
C THR A 55 6.91 8.67 19.33
N TYR A 56 6.74 7.41 18.88
CA TYR A 56 5.96 6.39 19.57
C TYR A 56 4.53 6.84 19.94
N CYS A 57 3.98 7.79 19.18
CA CYS A 57 2.66 8.36 19.46
C CYS A 57 1.50 7.38 19.21
N TYR A 58 1.75 6.33 18.42
CA TYR A 58 0.76 5.32 18.10
C TYR A 58 1.29 3.90 18.32
N LYS A 59 0.36 2.97 18.53
CA LYS A 59 0.66 1.54 18.44
C LYS A 59 1.19 1.22 17.04
N ASP A 60 2.13 0.29 16.97
CA ASP A 60 2.79 -0.10 15.73
C ASP A 60 1.77 -0.54 14.66
N SER A 61 0.78 -1.34 15.06
CA SER A 61 -0.32 -1.78 14.18
C SER A 61 -1.09 -0.62 13.55
N TYR A 62 -1.30 0.46 14.30
CA TYR A 62 -2.03 1.64 13.81
C TYR A 62 -1.17 2.46 12.86
N ASN A 63 0.12 2.62 13.17
CA ASN A 63 1.06 3.33 12.29
C ASN A 63 1.22 2.63 10.93
N TYR A 64 1.31 1.29 10.93
CA TYR A 64 1.36 0.49 9.70
C TYR A 64 0.05 0.52 8.90
N GLN A 65 -1.11 0.52 9.58
CA GLN A 65 -2.39 0.67 8.90
C GLN A 65 -2.50 2.04 8.20
N ILE A 66 -2.10 3.10 8.89
CA ILE A 66 -2.02 4.45 8.31
C ILE A 66 -1.10 4.49 7.08
N LEU A 67 0.03 3.80 7.15
CA LEU A 67 0.96 3.69 6.03
C LEU A 67 0.31 2.97 4.83
N ASP A 68 -0.40 1.86 5.04
CA ASP A 68 -1.14 1.16 3.98
C ASP A 68 -2.19 2.05 3.33
N GLU A 69 -3.03 2.71 4.13
CA GLU A 69 -4.10 3.59 3.64
C GLU A 69 -3.53 4.76 2.80
N CYS A 70 -2.40 5.33 3.24
CA CYS A 70 -1.71 6.37 2.47
C CYS A 70 -1.20 5.86 1.13
N ILE A 71 -0.56 4.69 1.12
CA ILE A 71 -0.01 4.07 -0.10
C ILE A 71 -1.12 3.70 -1.06
N GLU A 72 -2.22 3.14 -0.54
CA GLU A 72 -3.43 2.84 -1.32
C GLU A 72 -3.93 4.08 -2.04
N ASP A 73 -4.13 5.18 -1.32
CA ASP A 73 -4.69 6.40 -1.89
C ASP A 73 -3.83 6.99 -3.02
N VAL A 74 -2.52 7.12 -2.81
CA VAL A 74 -1.61 7.65 -3.84
C VAL A 74 -1.48 6.71 -5.04
N PHE A 75 -1.55 5.39 -4.82
CA PHE A 75 -1.47 4.40 -5.88
C PHE A 75 -2.74 4.40 -6.74
N GLN A 76 -3.91 4.43 -6.09
CA GLN A 76 -5.22 4.45 -6.74
C GLN A 76 -5.43 5.72 -7.56
N LYS A 77 -5.10 6.89 -6.99
CA LYS A 77 -5.19 8.18 -7.68
C LYS A 77 -4.16 8.30 -8.82
N GLY A 78 -2.98 7.69 -8.66
CA GLY A 78 -1.88 7.79 -9.61
C GLY A 78 -1.88 6.70 -10.69
N PRO A 79 -0.90 5.80 -10.69
CA PRO A 79 -0.66 4.92 -11.83
C PRO A 79 -1.79 3.90 -12.04
N MET A 80 -2.54 3.56 -10.99
CA MET A 80 -3.70 2.67 -11.11
C MET A 80 -4.84 3.35 -11.86
N SER A 81 -5.13 4.64 -11.63
CA SER A 81 -6.18 5.35 -12.36
C SER A 81 -5.93 5.37 -13.88
N LEU A 82 -4.67 5.54 -14.29
CA LEU A 82 -4.24 5.45 -15.69
C LEU A 82 -4.47 4.05 -16.27
N CYS A 83 -4.15 3.00 -15.51
CA CYS A 83 -4.35 1.62 -15.93
C CYS A 83 -5.84 1.27 -16.01
N VAL A 84 -6.67 1.66 -15.03
CA VAL A 84 -8.13 1.50 -15.09
C VAL A 84 -8.73 2.18 -16.31
N LYS A 85 -8.27 3.40 -16.65
CA LYS A 85 -8.73 4.10 -17.85
C LYS A 85 -8.48 3.27 -19.11
N LYS A 86 -7.27 2.72 -19.26
CA LYS A 86 -6.94 1.82 -20.39
C LYS A 86 -7.76 0.54 -20.39
N LEU A 87 -7.97 -0.07 -19.23
CA LEU A 87 -8.79 -1.28 -19.12
C LEU A 87 -10.22 -1.01 -19.57
N ARG A 88 -10.79 0.14 -19.23
CA ARG A 88 -12.13 0.56 -19.68
C ARG A 88 -12.23 0.88 -21.16
N GLU A 89 -11.13 1.32 -21.78
CA GLU A 89 -11.07 1.51 -23.24
C GLU A 89 -11.14 0.16 -23.99
N VAL A 90 -10.61 -0.91 -23.40
CA VAL A 90 -10.64 -2.27 -23.98
C VAL A 90 -11.92 -3.02 -23.61
N ASP A 91 -12.34 -2.91 -22.35
CA ASP A 91 -13.54 -3.53 -21.81
C ASP A 91 -14.31 -2.51 -20.93
N PRO A 92 -15.35 -1.87 -21.48
CA PRO A 92 -16.17 -0.91 -20.75
C PRO A 92 -16.88 -1.48 -19.51
N THR A 93 -17.01 -2.81 -19.41
CA THR A 93 -17.66 -3.47 -18.26
C THR A 93 -16.69 -3.77 -17.12
N ASN A 94 -15.41 -3.38 -17.24
CA ASN A 94 -14.42 -3.66 -16.22
C ASN A 94 -14.64 -2.82 -14.93
N HIS A 95 -14.97 -3.51 -13.83
CA HIS A 95 -15.27 -2.95 -12.51
C HIS A 95 -14.06 -2.82 -11.56
N PHE A 96 -12.83 -2.85 -12.10
CA PHE A 96 -11.54 -2.84 -11.37
C PHE A 96 -11.47 -1.94 -10.12
N GLN A 97 -12.12 -0.78 -10.15
CA GLN A 97 -11.95 0.29 -9.18
C GLN A 97 -12.63 0.04 -7.83
N THR A 98 -13.62 -0.86 -7.78
CA THR A 98 -14.49 -1.03 -6.59
C THR A 98 -13.91 -1.95 -5.53
N ASP A 99 -13.04 -2.90 -5.92
CA ASP A 99 -12.65 -4.00 -5.04
C ASP A 99 -11.29 -3.82 -4.34
N LEU A 100 -10.52 -2.76 -4.67
CA LEU A 100 -9.15 -2.59 -4.15
C LEU A 100 -9.07 -1.84 -2.81
N PHE A 101 -10.06 -1.02 -2.49
CA PHE A 101 -10.15 -0.29 -1.21
C PHE A 101 -10.66 -1.23 -0.10
N THR A 102 -9.81 -2.16 0.29
CA THR A 102 -10.09 -3.12 1.35
C THR A 102 -8.84 -3.38 2.16
N THR A 103 -8.99 -3.58 3.46
CA THR A 103 -7.93 -4.05 4.37
C THR A 103 -8.02 -5.57 4.58
N ASP A 104 -8.97 -6.26 3.93
CA ASP A 104 -9.06 -7.71 3.99
C ASP A 104 -7.94 -8.36 3.16
N CYS A 105 -7.02 -9.02 3.86
CA CYS A 105 -5.88 -9.74 3.29
C CYS A 105 -6.27 -10.70 2.15
N LYS A 106 -7.38 -11.44 2.29
CA LYS A 106 -7.83 -12.41 1.28
C LYS A 106 -8.28 -11.71 0.02
N VAL A 107 -8.98 -10.59 0.17
CA VAL A 107 -9.45 -9.79 -0.96
C VAL A 107 -8.26 -9.14 -1.67
N ILE A 108 -7.32 -8.54 -0.94
CA ILE A 108 -6.09 -7.95 -1.52
C ILE A 108 -5.31 -9.00 -2.33
N TYR A 109 -5.06 -10.17 -1.73
CA TYR A 109 -4.32 -11.24 -2.39
C TYR A 109 -5.04 -11.75 -3.65
N LYS A 110 -6.34 -12.01 -3.54
CA LYS A 110 -7.16 -12.49 -4.66
C LYS A 110 -7.18 -11.47 -5.79
N ASN A 111 -7.41 -10.20 -5.48
CA ASN A 111 -7.46 -9.13 -6.46
C ASN A 111 -6.11 -8.95 -7.16
N GLY A 112 -5.01 -8.92 -6.41
CA GLY A 112 -3.67 -8.83 -6.97
C GLY A 112 -3.39 -9.95 -7.99
N LYS A 113 -3.85 -11.17 -7.72
CA LYS A 113 -3.72 -12.31 -8.65
C LYS A 113 -4.65 -12.21 -9.86
N CYS A 114 -5.92 -11.88 -9.63
CA CYS A 114 -6.93 -11.82 -10.69
C CYS A 114 -6.63 -10.71 -11.70
N PHE A 115 -6.13 -9.58 -11.23
CA PHE A 115 -5.91 -8.39 -12.06
C PHE A 115 -4.55 -8.33 -12.74
N LEU A 116 -3.56 -9.07 -12.24
CA LEU A 116 -2.20 -9.02 -12.79
C LEU A 116 -2.14 -9.33 -14.30
N PRO A 117 -2.84 -10.36 -14.84
CA PRO A 117 -2.82 -10.64 -16.27
C PRO A 117 -3.32 -9.46 -17.13
N ASP A 118 -4.38 -8.79 -16.68
CA ASP A 118 -4.94 -7.63 -17.38
C ASP A 118 -4.00 -6.43 -17.31
N VAL A 119 -3.37 -6.21 -16.16
CA VAL A 119 -2.33 -5.18 -15.98
C VAL A 119 -1.15 -5.43 -16.91
N GLU A 120 -0.68 -6.67 -17.00
CA GLU A 120 0.44 -7.05 -17.88
C GLU A 120 0.09 -6.90 -19.36
N LYS A 121 -1.16 -7.18 -19.74
CA LYS A 121 -1.61 -7.18 -21.12
C LYS A 121 -1.97 -5.79 -21.66
N TYR A 122 -2.66 -4.97 -20.86
CA TYR A 122 -3.29 -3.74 -21.36
C TYR A 122 -2.67 -2.46 -20.80
N CYS A 123 -2.03 -2.51 -19.63
CA CYS A 123 -1.46 -1.33 -19.01
C CYS A 123 -0.01 -1.06 -19.47
N ASN A 124 0.61 0.02 -18.97
CA ASN A 124 2.00 0.33 -19.32
C ASN A 124 2.90 -0.84 -18.86
N PRO A 125 3.79 -1.40 -19.70
CA PRO A 125 4.68 -2.49 -19.29
C PRO A 125 5.54 -2.17 -18.06
N LYS A 126 5.87 -0.89 -17.86
CA LYS A 126 6.59 -0.43 -16.65
C LYS A 126 5.73 -0.47 -15.38
N PHE A 127 4.41 -0.54 -15.50
CA PHE A 127 3.47 -0.54 -14.37
C PHE A 127 3.31 -1.92 -13.73
N ALA A 128 3.32 -3.00 -14.51
CA ALA A 128 3.22 -4.37 -13.97
C ALA A 128 4.18 -4.69 -12.81
N PRO A 129 5.49 -4.37 -12.86
CA PRO A 129 6.36 -4.58 -11.72
C PRO A 129 5.99 -3.71 -10.52
N VAL A 130 5.54 -2.47 -10.72
CA VAL A 130 5.09 -1.57 -9.65
C VAL A 130 3.83 -2.12 -8.98
N PHE A 131 2.87 -2.64 -9.76
CA PHE A 131 1.65 -3.28 -9.26
C PHE A 131 1.96 -4.50 -8.38
N LYS A 132 2.88 -5.37 -8.81
CA LYS A 132 3.32 -6.53 -7.99
C LYS A 132 3.93 -6.09 -6.66
N GLN A 133 4.79 -5.07 -6.69
CA GLN A 133 5.40 -4.52 -5.48
C GLN A 133 4.34 -3.91 -4.55
N TYR A 134 3.39 -3.18 -5.11
CA TYR A 134 2.29 -2.57 -4.37
C TYR A 134 1.45 -3.63 -3.65
N ILE A 135 0.97 -4.69 -4.33
CA ILE A 135 0.21 -5.78 -3.69
C ILE A 135 1.04 -6.44 -2.57
N SER A 136 2.32 -6.73 -2.82
CA SER A 136 3.20 -7.32 -1.81
C SER A 136 3.40 -6.41 -0.60
N LEU A 137 3.50 -5.09 -0.82
CA LEU A 137 3.67 -4.11 0.25
C LEU A 137 2.41 -3.97 1.11
N ARG A 138 1.21 -4.02 0.50
CA ARG A 138 -0.04 -4.02 1.25
C ARG A 138 -0.18 -5.22 2.17
N LEU A 139 0.11 -6.41 1.64
CA LEU A 139 0.11 -7.65 2.43
C LEU A 139 1.14 -7.61 3.57
N TYR A 140 2.28 -6.94 3.36
CA TYR A 140 3.27 -6.72 4.41
C TYR A 140 2.78 -5.75 5.48
N ASN A 141 2.34 -4.55 5.08
CA ASN A 141 1.93 -3.48 6.00
C ASN A 141 0.75 -3.90 6.87
N LEU A 142 -0.16 -4.72 6.34
CA LEU A 142 -1.30 -5.26 7.08
C LEU A 142 -0.97 -6.55 7.87
N ALA A 143 0.30 -6.97 7.88
CA ALA A 143 0.78 -8.21 8.50
C ALA A 143 0.07 -9.48 8.01
N CYS A 144 -0.38 -9.49 6.75
CA CYS A 144 -1.09 -10.59 6.12
C CYS A 144 -0.18 -11.76 5.72
N ASP A 145 1.08 -11.49 5.41
CA ASP A 145 2.01 -12.47 4.84
C ASP A 145 3.03 -13.04 5.84
N GLY A 146 2.91 -12.67 7.12
CA GLY A 146 3.76 -13.16 8.21
C GLY A 146 5.18 -12.60 8.26
N ARG A 147 5.60 -11.74 7.30
CA ARG A 147 6.91 -11.09 7.32
C ARG A 147 6.98 -9.96 8.37
N LEU A 148 5.85 -9.33 8.65
CA LEU A 148 5.71 -8.31 9.68
C LEU A 148 5.00 -8.87 10.91
N ARG A 149 5.49 -8.51 12.09
CA ARG A 149 4.79 -8.69 13.37
C ARG A 149 4.79 -7.37 14.10
N TYR A 150 3.61 -6.82 14.40
CA TYR A 150 3.50 -5.54 15.09
C TYR A 150 4.09 -5.61 16.49
N ARG A 151 4.83 -4.57 16.87
CA ARG A 151 5.26 -4.37 18.24
C ARG A 151 4.02 -4.09 19.11
N VAL A 152 3.92 -4.78 20.24
CA VAL A 152 2.92 -4.51 21.26
C VAL A 152 3.63 -3.90 22.46
N GLY A 153 3.06 -2.85 23.04
CA GLY A 153 3.56 -2.29 24.30
C GLY A 153 3.38 -3.30 25.44
N GLY A 154 4.45 -3.54 26.21
CA GLY A 154 4.51 -4.59 27.24
C GLY A 154 4.91 -5.94 26.65
N ASN A 155 5.51 -6.83 27.48
CA ASN A 155 6.10 -8.13 27.11
C ASN A 155 5.11 -9.18 26.54
N GLY A 156 4.04 -8.80 25.84
CA GLY A 156 3.08 -9.71 25.23
C GLY A 156 3.06 -9.52 23.72
N GLN A 157 3.55 -10.52 22.97
CA GLN A 157 3.36 -10.57 21.52
C GLN A 157 1.85 -10.68 21.21
N GLN A 158 1.31 -9.79 20.37
CA GLN A 158 0.01 -10.06 19.73
C GLN A 158 0.29 -10.70 18.39
N ASN A 159 -0.01 -12.00 18.32
CA ASN A 159 -0.46 -12.59 17.07
C ASN A 159 -1.87 -12.05 16.83
N VAL A 160 -2.02 -10.92 16.15
CA VAL A 160 -3.29 -10.65 15.46
C VAL A 160 -3.26 -11.48 14.17
N LEU A 161 -3.29 -12.80 14.34
CA LEU A 161 -3.93 -13.67 13.38
C LEU A 161 -5.39 -13.23 13.42
N ASN A 162 -5.80 -12.41 12.46
CA ASN A 162 -7.21 -12.32 12.15
C ASN A 162 -7.65 -13.78 11.91
N GLN A 163 -8.58 -14.29 12.72
CA GLN A 163 -8.91 -15.72 12.90
C GLN A 163 -9.52 -16.39 11.64
N ASN A 164 -9.29 -15.83 10.46
CA ASN A 164 -9.56 -16.40 9.15
C ASN A 164 -8.28 -16.73 8.36
N SER A 165 -7.13 -16.70 9.02
CA SER A 165 -5.83 -17.04 8.45
C SER A 165 -5.65 -18.56 8.44
N THR A 166 -6.25 -19.26 7.46
CA THR A 166 -5.67 -20.51 6.98
C THR A 166 -4.23 -20.19 6.60
N GLU A 167 -3.29 -20.93 7.19
CA GLU A 167 -1.87 -20.96 6.85
C GLU A 167 -1.67 -20.63 5.37
N PHE A 168 -1.22 -19.41 5.07
CA PHE A 168 -0.72 -19.11 3.75
C PHE A 168 0.68 -19.72 3.70
N ASP A 169 0.71 -20.99 3.29
CA ASP A 169 1.93 -21.74 3.04
C ASP A 169 2.88 -20.90 2.19
N SER A 170 3.94 -20.41 2.83
CA SER A 170 5.09 -19.78 2.18
C SER A 170 5.92 -20.80 1.37
N ALA A 171 5.43 -22.04 1.22
CA ALA A 171 6.14 -23.14 0.58
C ALA A 171 6.26 -23.02 -0.96
N ASN A 172 5.55 -22.09 -1.62
CA ASN A 172 5.55 -22.01 -3.09
C ASN A 172 6.31 -20.82 -3.71
N ILE A 173 7.13 -20.10 -2.95
CA ILE A 173 7.99 -19.02 -3.52
C ILE A 173 9.44 -19.50 -3.74
N THR A 174 9.80 -20.72 -3.33
CA THR A 174 11.13 -21.30 -3.60
C THR A 174 11.06 -22.73 -4.13
N SER A 175 10.57 -22.91 -5.36
CA SER A 175 10.93 -24.07 -6.17
C SER A 175 10.92 -23.69 -7.64
N GLY A 176 12.10 -23.28 -8.10
CA GLY A 176 12.39 -22.88 -9.47
C GLY A 176 13.89 -22.80 -9.68
N ARG A 177 14.62 -23.79 -9.14
CA ARG A 177 16.01 -24.07 -9.45
C ARG A 177 16.25 -25.57 -9.28
N GLY A 178 16.13 -26.27 -10.40
CA GLY A 178 16.50 -27.65 -10.66
C GLY A 178 16.65 -27.77 -12.15
#